data_AF-A0A966QQ90-F1
#
_entry.id   AF-A0A966QQ90-F1
#
_cell.length_a   1.000
_cell.length_b   1.000
_cell.length_c   1.000
_cell.angle_alpha   90.00
_cell.angle_beta   90.00
_cell.angle_gamma   90.00
#
_symmetry.space_group_name_H-M   'P 1'
#
loop_
_entity.id
_entity.type
_entity.pdbx_description
1 polymer ?
#
loop_
_entity_poly.entity_id
_entity_poly.type
_entity_poly.pdbx_seq_one_letter_code
_entity_poly.pdbx_strand_id
1 'polypeptide(L)'
;MRRSAQVGDGRRTKHSSSCSRTLNAVKRNGTVASGDDAVSRPPSGETVVLAGGVGAARMLRAMRLHDSTLHVTAIVNTGDDAVVNGLYVSPDVDTVIYTLADAIDPTRGWGLRDESWTAMASLARYASLRPAGSVAPNHWFNLGDRDLATHLYRTARLAEGASASAVTGEVAQAWGVPCRVVPMSDDRVATQVVLADDASLDGRVVYRAGETISFQEYFVRLRHSVAVRSIEFVGAATARANGLAALQHAERIVIAPSNPLVSIAPIRALRGVDEILTARRDDVVAVSPIIGGAAVKGPADRMLRELGHEATALGVARIYAEVCGTFVIDTVDAALAQDIEQLGMRCVVTNTIMNNDVAARHLAQVTLSAATTVGVARGGTTRGGTTQGGS
;
A
#
# COMPACT_ATOMS: atom_id res chain seq x y z
N MET A 1 -60.86 -46.68 -12.46
CA MET A 1 -60.69 -47.58 -13.64
C MET A 1 -59.36 -47.20 -14.30
N ARG A 2 -58.21 -47.79 -13.97
CA ARG A 2 -57.64 -49.11 -14.35
C ARG A 2 -57.65 -49.44 -15.85
N ARG A 3 -56.44 -49.45 -16.46
CA ARG A 3 -55.78 -50.40 -17.41
C ARG A 3 -54.40 -49.77 -17.74
N SER A 4 -53.18 -50.30 -17.47
CA SER A 4 -52.54 -51.63 -17.62
C SER A 4 -52.54 -52.10 -19.09
N ALA A 5 -51.49 -52.61 -19.77
CA ALA A 5 -50.07 -52.97 -19.57
C ALA A 5 -49.46 -53.22 -21.01
N GLN A 6 -48.16 -53.23 -21.33
CA GLN A 6 -47.17 -54.35 -21.40
C GLN A 6 -46.11 -53.92 -22.48
N VAL A 7 -44.78 -53.91 -22.32
CA VAL A 7 -43.70 -54.94 -22.21
C VAL A 7 -43.44 -55.83 -23.45
N GLY A 8 -42.18 -55.82 -23.92
CA GLY A 8 -41.49 -56.82 -24.77
C GLY A 8 -40.20 -56.19 -25.37
N ASP A 9 -39.01 -56.29 -24.75
CA ASP A 9 -37.98 -57.35 -24.73
C ASP A 9 -37.10 -57.50 -26.02
N GLY A 10 -35.79 -57.36 -25.82
CA GLY A 10 -34.78 -58.25 -26.40
C GLY A 10 -34.00 -57.82 -27.65
N ARG A 11 -32.75 -57.33 -27.50
CA ARG A 11 -31.53 -58.04 -27.97
C ARG A 11 -30.22 -57.30 -27.65
N ARG A 12 -29.30 -58.06 -27.05
CA ARG A 12 -27.86 -57.79 -26.86
C ARG A 12 -27.10 -57.90 -28.17
N THR A 13 -26.03 -57.11 -28.32
CA THR A 13 -24.75 -57.59 -28.86
C THR A 13 -23.57 -56.90 -28.14
N LYS A 14 -22.62 -57.72 -27.71
CA LYS A 14 -21.28 -57.34 -27.23
C LYS A 14 -20.37 -57.22 -28.46
N HIS A 15 -19.44 -56.27 -28.49
CA HIS A 15 -18.11 -56.49 -29.04
C HIS A 15 -17.07 -55.51 -28.47
N SER A 16 -15.94 -56.11 -28.11
CA SER A 16 -14.67 -55.54 -27.66
C SER A 16 -13.68 -55.41 -28.83
N SER A 17 -12.93 -54.31 -28.91
CA SER A 17 -11.55 -54.22 -29.45
C SER A 17 -11.10 -52.75 -29.45
N SER A 18 -10.15 -52.36 -28.60
CA SER A 18 -8.74 -52.08 -28.94
C SER A 18 -8.51 -51.25 -30.22
N CYS A 19 -8.11 -49.98 -30.05
CA CYS A 19 -7.02 -49.37 -30.84
C CYS A 19 -6.58 -48.02 -30.25
N SER A 20 -5.44 -48.07 -29.57
CA SER A 20 -4.29 -47.17 -29.68
C SER A 20 -4.52 -45.74 -30.21
N ARG A 21 -4.37 -44.74 -29.34
CA ARG A 21 -3.86 -43.40 -29.72
C ARG A 21 -2.80 -42.95 -28.72
N THR A 22 -1.56 -43.23 -29.12
CA THR A 22 -0.35 -42.41 -28.99
C THR A 22 -0.30 -41.38 -27.87
N LEU A 23 0.30 -41.80 -26.74
CA LEU A 23 0.90 -40.92 -25.76
C LEU A 23 2.15 -40.27 -26.39
N ASN A 24 2.05 -39.01 -26.82
CA ASN A 24 3.22 -38.18 -27.03
C ASN A 24 3.68 -37.64 -25.67
N ALA A 25 4.69 -38.31 -25.12
CA ALA A 25 5.46 -37.84 -23.98
C ALA A 25 6.27 -36.60 -24.39
N VAL A 26 5.74 -35.41 -24.09
CA VAL A 26 6.59 -34.22 -23.94
C VAL A 26 7.22 -34.33 -22.55
N LYS A 27 8.51 -34.66 -22.53
CA LYS A 27 9.36 -34.63 -21.34
C LYS A 27 9.22 -33.26 -20.65
N ARG A 28 8.49 -33.23 -19.54
CA ARG A 28 8.55 -32.13 -18.56
C ARG A 28 9.88 -32.25 -17.82
N ASN A 29 10.94 -31.69 -18.40
CA ASN A 29 12.07 -31.21 -17.60
C ASN A 29 11.69 -29.81 -17.12
N GLY A 30 11.12 -29.75 -15.93
CA GLY A 30 10.80 -28.52 -15.22
C GLY A 30 10.69 -28.88 -13.77
N THR A 31 11.84 -28.90 -13.10
CA THR A 31 11.95 -28.88 -11.64
C THR A 31 10.95 -27.86 -11.12
N VAL A 32 9.98 -28.32 -10.36
CA VAL A 32 9.13 -27.45 -9.55
C VAL A 32 10.06 -26.85 -8.51
N ALA A 33 10.60 -25.66 -8.81
CA ALA A 33 11.23 -24.83 -7.82
C ALA A 33 10.13 -24.39 -6.87
N SER A 34 10.15 -24.96 -5.66
CA SER A 34 9.58 -24.31 -4.49
C SER A 34 10.13 -22.89 -4.45
N GLY A 35 9.27 -21.90 -4.67
CA GLY A 35 9.61 -20.49 -4.63
C GLY A 35 9.86 -20.05 -3.20
N ASP A 36 10.98 -20.51 -2.63
CA ASP A 36 11.65 -19.81 -1.56
C ASP A 36 12.27 -18.54 -2.14
N ASP A 37 12.15 -17.46 -1.39
CA ASP A 37 12.82 -16.17 -1.52
C ASP A 37 14.22 -16.25 -2.16
N ALA A 38 14.28 -16.17 -3.49
CA ALA A 38 15.49 -15.78 -4.18
C ALA A 38 15.64 -14.26 -3.97
N VAL A 39 16.13 -13.88 -2.77
CA VAL A 39 16.58 -12.53 -2.46
C VAL A 39 17.78 -12.23 -3.36
N SER A 40 17.51 -11.79 -4.59
CA SER A 40 18.50 -11.09 -5.38
C SER A 40 18.85 -9.83 -4.60
N ARG A 41 20.11 -9.69 -4.19
CA ARG A 41 20.63 -8.46 -3.63
C ARG A 41 20.15 -7.29 -4.51
N PRO A 42 19.54 -6.25 -3.93
CA PRO A 42 18.96 -5.20 -4.75
C PRO A 42 20.03 -4.52 -5.61
N PRO A 43 19.63 -3.97 -6.77
CA PRO A 43 20.55 -3.21 -7.61
C PRO A 43 21.21 -2.11 -6.78
N SER A 44 22.50 -1.85 -7.01
CA SER A 44 23.19 -0.74 -6.35
C SER A 44 22.45 0.55 -6.65
N GLY A 45 22.08 1.30 -5.61
CA GLY A 45 21.35 2.55 -5.73
C GLY A 45 19.82 2.45 -5.61
N GLU A 46 19.30 1.32 -5.09
CA GLU A 46 17.85 1.18 -4.87
C GLU A 46 17.33 2.16 -3.80
N THR A 47 16.25 2.86 -4.14
CA THR A 47 15.45 3.64 -3.20
C THR A 47 14.20 2.85 -2.82
N VAL A 48 13.99 2.62 -1.53
CA VAL A 48 12.77 1.97 -1.02
C VAL A 48 11.83 3.04 -0.47
N VAL A 49 10.56 2.97 -0.84
CA VAL A 49 9.53 3.93 -0.41
C VAL A 49 8.44 3.20 0.37
N LEU A 50 8.20 3.61 1.61
CA LEU A 50 7.00 3.21 2.35
C LEU A 50 5.83 4.08 1.89
N ALA A 51 4.79 3.43 1.35
CA ALA A 51 3.76 4.09 0.56
C ALA A 51 2.34 3.70 1.00
N GLY A 52 1.44 4.68 1.05
CA GLY A 52 0.00 4.44 1.10
C GLY A 52 -0.75 5.68 0.65
N GLY A 53 -1.88 5.49 -0.02
CA GLY A 53 -2.73 6.53 -0.56
C GLY A 53 -2.11 7.41 -1.64
N VAL A 54 -2.82 8.50 -1.92
CA VAL A 54 -2.53 9.42 -3.04
C VAL A 54 -1.23 10.21 -2.84
N GLY A 55 -0.87 10.55 -1.59
CA GLY A 55 0.36 11.28 -1.28
C GLY A 55 1.60 10.50 -1.71
N ALA A 56 1.66 9.22 -1.36
CA ALA A 56 2.74 8.33 -1.79
C ALA A 56 2.76 8.12 -3.30
N ALA A 57 1.61 7.89 -3.93
CA ALA A 57 1.54 7.68 -5.36
C ALA A 57 2.07 8.90 -6.15
N ARG A 58 1.77 10.11 -5.68
CA ARG A 58 2.32 11.36 -6.24
C ARG A 58 3.81 11.48 -6.02
N MET A 59 4.32 11.10 -4.84
CA MET A 59 5.76 11.14 -4.55
C MET A 59 6.54 10.15 -5.42
N LEU A 60 6.02 8.93 -5.60
CA LEU A 60 6.59 7.93 -6.50
C LEU A 60 6.62 8.44 -7.96
N ARG A 61 5.53 9.06 -8.43
CA ARG A 61 5.49 9.71 -9.75
C ARG A 61 6.51 10.86 -9.83
N ALA A 62 6.66 11.65 -8.77
CA ALA A 62 7.62 12.75 -8.69
C ALA A 62 9.07 12.26 -8.81
N MET A 63 9.42 11.16 -8.14
CA MET A 63 10.73 10.52 -8.26
C MET A 63 11.01 10.07 -9.69
N ARG A 64 10.04 9.41 -10.34
CA ARG A 64 10.17 9.00 -11.75
C ARG A 64 10.32 10.18 -12.70
N LEU A 65 9.61 11.29 -12.45
CA LEU A 65 9.73 12.51 -13.24
C LEU A 65 11.08 13.22 -13.05
N HIS A 66 11.68 13.06 -11.86
CA HIS A 66 12.99 13.63 -11.56
C HIS A 66 14.10 12.84 -12.25
N ASP A 67 14.07 11.51 -12.12
CA ASP A 67 15.03 10.61 -12.77
C ASP A 67 14.36 9.27 -13.08
N SER A 68 14.19 9.00 -14.37
CA SER A 68 13.57 7.75 -14.87
C SER A 68 14.48 6.53 -14.74
N THR A 69 15.76 6.72 -14.41
CA THR A 69 16.73 5.63 -14.21
C THR A 69 16.77 5.13 -12.77
N LEU A 70 16.07 5.81 -11.84
CA LEU A 70 15.98 5.39 -10.45
C LEU A 70 15.33 4.01 -10.31
N HIS A 71 16.03 3.12 -9.63
CA HIS A 71 15.47 1.86 -9.16
C HIS A 71 14.67 2.11 -7.88
N VAL A 72 13.34 2.13 -8.02
CA VAL A 72 12.41 2.37 -6.91
C VAL A 72 11.61 1.10 -6.60
N THR A 73 11.68 0.67 -5.34
CA THR A 73 10.77 -0.33 -4.77
C THR A 73 9.78 0.37 -3.83
N ALA A 74 8.49 0.31 -4.14
CA ALA A 74 7.42 0.83 -3.29
C ALA A 74 6.86 -0.32 -2.44
N ILE A 75 7.01 -0.25 -1.11
CA ILE A 75 6.34 -1.13 -0.15
C ILE A 75 5.03 -0.45 0.23
N VAL A 76 3.92 -1.01 -0.26
CA VAL A 76 2.61 -0.38 -0.25
C VAL A 76 1.72 -0.98 0.84
N ASN A 77 1.07 -0.11 1.61
CA ASN A 77 0.07 -0.49 2.60
C ASN A 77 -1.02 -1.40 2.00
N THR A 78 -1.34 -2.48 2.71
CA THR A 78 -2.49 -3.35 2.43
C THR A 78 -3.45 -3.43 3.61
N GLY A 79 -3.28 -2.59 4.64
CA GLY A 79 -4.20 -2.50 5.78
C GLY A 79 -5.61 -2.06 5.36
N ASP A 80 -5.72 -1.40 4.21
CA ASP A 80 -6.98 -0.92 3.64
C ASP A 80 -7.63 -1.92 2.67
N ASP A 81 -6.97 -3.06 2.42
CA ASP A 81 -7.49 -4.12 1.57
C ASP A 81 -8.77 -4.71 2.16
N ALA A 82 -9.76 -4.91 1.30
CA ALA A 82 -11.06 -5.41 1.71
C ALA A 82 -11.70 -6.27 0.64
N VAL A 83 -12.61 -7.16 1.08
CA VAL A 83 -13.54 -7.81 0.17
C VAL A 83 -14.80 -6.95 0.11
N VAL A 84 -14.99 -6.27 -1.02
CA VAL A 84 -16.13 -5.40 -1.29
C VAL A 84 -16.96 -6.03 -2.40
N ASN A 85 -18.26 -6.23 -2.15
CA ASN A 85 -19.18 -6.80 -3.14
C ASN A 85 -18.71 -8.14 -3.73
N GLY A 86 -18.00 -8.94 -2.93
CA GLY A 86 -17.43 -10.23 -3.34
C GLY A 86 -16.10 -10.14 -4.09
N LEU A 87 -15.54 -8.95 -4.25
CA LEU A 87 -14.29 -8.70 -4.96
C LEU A 87 -13.21 -8.23 -3.98
N TYR A 88 -12.00 -8.73 -4.17
CA TYR A 88 -10.83 -8.29 -3.43
C TYR A 88 -10.31 -6.97 -4.01
N VAL A 89 -10.29 -5.93 -3.17
CA VAL A 89 -9.88 -4.57 -3.51
C VAL A 89 -8.64 -4.20 -2.71
N SER A 90 -7.63 -3.63 -3.36
CA SER A 90 -6.38 -3.16 -2.74
C SER A 90 -6.15 -1.69 -3.04
N PRO A 91 -6.84 -0.75 -2.34
CA PRO A 91 -6.95 0.64 -2.77
C PRO A 91 -5.61 1.37 -2.93
N ASP A 92 -4.67 1.14 -2.01
CA ASP A 92 -3.37 1.81 -2.02
C ASP A 92 -2.46 1.26 -3.12
N VAL A 93 -2.44 -0.07 -3.30
CA VAL A 93 -1.73 -0.73 -4.41
C VAL A 93 -2.25 -0.26 -5.75
N ASP A 94 -3.58 -0.26 -5.93
CA ASP A 94 -4.24 0.19 -7.16
C ASP A 94 -3.96 1.68 -7.42
N THR A 95 -4.06 2.53 -6.40
CA THR A 95 -3.76 3.96 -6.51
C THR A 95 -2.31 4.21 -6.94
N VAL A 96 -1.35 3.48 -6.36
CA VAL A 96 0.07 3.59 -6.76
C VAL A 96 0.26 3.16 -8.21
N ILE A 97 -0.26 2.01 -8.60
CA ILE A 97 -0.13 1.47 -9.96
C ILE A 97 -0.76 2.43 -10.98
N TYR A 98 -2.01 2.84 -10.77
CA TYR A 98 -2.73 3.71 -11.70
C TYR A 98 -2.09 5.10 -11.80
N THR A 99 -1.54 5.64 -10.71
CA THR A 99 -0.83 6.92 -10.75
C THR A 99 0.45 6.82 -11.55
N LEU A 100 1.22 5.74 -11.36
CA LEU A 100 2.48 5.52 -12.09
C LEU A 100 2.27 5.15 -13.57
N ALA A 101 1.09 4.65 -13.92
CA ALA A 101 0.66 4.39 -15.28
C ALA A 101 0.02 5.62 -15.96
N ASP A 102 0.00 6.79 -15.29
CA ASP A 102 -0.70 8.01 -15.74
C ASP A 102 -2.19 7.77 -16.10
N ALA A 103 -2.82 6.79 -15.43
CA ALA A 103 -4.19 6.34 -15.69
C ALA A 103 -5.25 6.95 -14.75
N ILE A 104 -4.82 7.62 -13.67
CA ILE A 104 -5.72 8.30 -12.73
C ILE A 104 -6.48 9.45 -13.40
N ASP A 105 -7.71 9.68 -12.94
CA ASP A 105 -8.50 10.87 -13.24
C ASP A 105 -7.89 12.12 -12.57
N PRO A 106 -7.38 13.10 -13.33
CA PRO A 106 -6.74 14.28 -12.77
C PRO A 106 -7.74 15.22 -12.06
N THR A 107 -9.02 15.17 -12.40
CA THR A 107 -10.08 16.04 -11.86
C THR A 107 -10.53 15.53 -10.50
N ARG A 108 -10.90 14.24 -10.41
CA ARG A 108 -11.28 13.61 -9.13
C ARG A 108 -10.06 13.43 -8.23
N GLY A 109 -8.89 13.20 -8.83
CA GLY A 109 -7.64 12.96 -8.14
C GLY A 109 -7.56 11.58 -7.47
N TRP A 110 -8.46 10.67 -7.84
CA TRP A 110 -8.53 9.25 -7.47
C TRP A 110 -9.36 8.49 -8.52
N GLY A 111 -9.17 7.17 -8.60
CA GLY A 111 -9.83 6.32 -9.60
C GLY A 111 -9.33 6.55 -11.03
N LEU A 112 -9.71 5.66 -11.94
CA LEU A 112 -9.30 5.70 -13.34
C LEU A 112 -9.97 6.85 -14.11
N ARG A 113 -9.29 7.39 -15.12
CA ARG A 113 -9.87 8.35 -16.07
C ARG A 113 -10.94 7.71 -16.94
N ASP A 114 -11.85 8.54 -17.43
CA ASP A 114 -12.96 8.17 -18.32
C ASP A 114 -13.81 7.00 -17.77
N GLU A 115 -13.91 6.90 -16.44
CA GLU A 115 -14.63 5.83 -15.76
C GLU A 115 -16.15 5.99 -15.87
N SER A 116 -16.86 4.87 -15.84
CA SER A 116 -18.32 4.83 -15.70
C SER A 116 -18.73 4.08 -14.44
N TRP A 117 -19.98 4.25 -14.00
CA TRP A 117 -20.52 3.67 -12.77
C TRP A 117 -21.81 2.90 -13.02
N THR A 118 -21.93 2.30 -14.20
CA THR A 118 -23.15 1.67 -14.68
C THR A 118 -23.50 0.45 -13.82
N ALA A 119 -22.50 -0.33 -13.42
CA ALA A 119 -22.69 -1.47 -12.54
C ALA A 119 -23.20 -1.02 -11.16
N MET A 120 -22.56 -0.02 -10.56
CA MET A 120 -22.94 0.50 -9.23
C MET A 120 -24.32 1.17 -9.25
N ALA A 121 -24.62 1.96 -10.29
CA ALA A 121 -25.95 2.54 -10.48
C ALA A 121 -27.03 1.46 -10.65
N SER A 122 -26.71 0.35 -11.33
CA SER A 122 -27.62 -0.79 -11.47
C SER A 122 -27.85 -1.55 -10.17
N LEU A 123 -26.84 -1.63 -9.28
CA LEU A 123 -26.98 -2.24 -7.96
C LEU A 123 -27.98 -1.51 -7.05
N ALA A 124 -28.21 -0.22 -7.27
CA ALA A 124 -29.20 0.55 -6.51
C ALA A 124 -30.63 -0.04 -6.61
N ARG A 125 -30.95 -0.74 -7.72
CA ARG A 125 -32.26 -1.42 -7.90
C ARG A 125 -32.56 -2.46 -6.81
N TYR A 126 -31.52 -3.06 -6.24
CA TYR A 126 -31.64 -4.10 -5.21
C TYR A 126 -31.57 -3.54 -3.79
N ALA A 127 -31.28 -2.24 -3.62
CA ALA A 127 -30.96 -1.66 -2.31
C ALA A 127 -32.13 -1.79 -1.30
N SER A 128 -33.37 -1.55 -1.73
CA SER A 128 -34.56 -1.65 -0.88
C SER A 128 -35.03 -3.09 -0.63
N LEU A 129 -34.64 -4.03 -1.51
CA LEU A 129 -35.00 -5.44 -1.42
C LEU A 129 -33.98 -6.26 -0.62
N ARG A 130 -32.78 -5.71 -0.43
CA ARG A 130 -31.69 -6.39 0.28
C ARG A 130 -32.10 -6.66 1.73
N PRO A 131 -32.12 -7.93 2.19
CA PRO A 131 -32.43 -8.24 3.58
C PRO A 131 -31.42 -7.61 4.54
N ALA A 132 -31.86 -7.29 5.74
CA ALA A 132 -30.97 -6.86 6.82
C ALA A 132 -29.91 -7.95 7.08
N GLY A 133 -28.65 -7.53 7.21
CA GLY A 133 -27.50 -8.44 7.42
C GLY A 133 -27.02 -9.20 6.17
N SER A 134 -27.60 -8.96 4.99
CA SER A 134 -27.15 -9.61 3.76
C SER A 134 -25.75 -9.13 3.33
N VAL A 135 -24.91 -10.07 2.91
CA VAL A 135 -23.59 -9.83 2.28
C VAL A 135 -23.69 -9.53 0.78
N ALA A 136 -24.91 -9.51 0.21
CA ALA A 136 -25.10 -9.16 -1.19
C ALA A 136 -24.53 -7.76 -1.49
N PRO A 137 -24.02 -7.52 -2.72
CA PRO A 137 -23.41 -6.25 -3.08
C PRO A 137 -24.21 -5.01 -2.65
N ASN A 138 -23.49 -4.03 -2.11
CA ASN A 138 -24.02 -2.74 -1.73
C ASN A 138 -23.60 -1.66 -2.75
N HIS A 139 -24.15 -0.44 -2.60
CA HIS A 139 -23.84 0.70 -3.47
C HIS A 139 -23.15 1.85 -2.72
N TRP A 140 -22.83 1.69 -1.42
CA TRP A 140 -22.16 2.74 -0.66
C TRP A 140 -20.66 2.77 -0.92
N PHE A 141 -20.08 1.63 -1.31
CA PHE A 141 -18.74 1.55 -1.86
C PHE A 141 -18.83 1.59 -3.38
N ASN A 142 -18.30 2.63 -4.00
CA ASN A 142 -18.40 2.82 -5.44
C ASN A 142 -17.19 2.18 -6.15
N LEU A 143 -17.45 1.22 -7.03
CA LEU A 143 -16.45 0.60 -7.89
C LEU A 143 -16.70 1.02 -9.35
N GLY A 144 -15.68 1.59 -9.99
CA GLY A 144 -15.76 1.99 -11.39
C GLY A 144 -15.83 0.78 -12.33
N ASP A 145 -16.50 0.91 -13.47
CA ASP A 145 -16.70 -0.20 -14.41
C ASP A 145 -15.37 -0.73 -14.99
N ARG A 146 -14.36 0.13 -15.20
CA ARG A 146 -13.00 -0.29 -15.59
C ARG A 146 -12.22 -0.83 -14.41
N ASP A 147 -12.34 -0.20 -13.24
CA ASP A 147 -11.68 -0.63 -12.01
C ASP A 147 -12.08 -2.07 -11.63
N LEU A 148 -13.35 -2.43 -11.86
CA LEU A 148 -13.86 -3.79 -11.70
C LEU A 148 -13.03 -4.85 -12.44
N ALA A 149 -12.41 -4.52 -13.58
CA ALA A 149 -11.57 -5.48 -14.31
C ALA A 149 -10.35 -5.90 -13.48
N THR A 150 -9.71 -4.95 -12.79
CA THR A 150 -8.56 -5.25 -11.91
C THR A 150 -9.01 -6.10 -10.72
N HIS A 151 -10.15 -5.78 -10.12
CA HIS A 151 -10.65 -6.53 -8.96
C HIS A 151 -11.12 -7.94 -9.34
N LEU A 152 -11.76 -8.12 -10.50
CA LEU A 152 -12.12 -9.43 -11.04
C LEU A 152 -10.88 -10.30 -11.25
N TYR A 153 -9.86 -9.75 -11.92
CA TYR A 153 -8.59 -10.44 -12.15
C TYR A 153 -7.92 -10.83 -10.84
N ARG A 154 -7.74 -9.88 -9.92
CA ARG A 154 -7.13 -10.11 -8.61
C ARG A 154 -7.87 -11.18 -7.82
N THR A 155 -9.19 -11.07 -7.75
CA THR A 155 -10.02 -12.02 -6.99
C THR A 155 -9.87 -13.44 -7.52
N ALA A 156 -9.89 -13.61 -8.85
CA ALA A 156 -9.70 -14.92 -9.47
C ALA A 156 -8.30 -15.49 -9.18
N ARG A 157 -7.24 -14.68 -9.36
CA ARG A 157 -5.86 -15.12 -9.11
C ARG A 157 -5.59 -15.51 -7.67
N LEU A 158 -6.11 -14.72 -6.71
CA LEU A 158 -6.01 -15.06 -5.28
C LEU A 158 -6.77 -16.36 -4.97
N ALA A 159 -7.95 -16.57 -5.57
CA ALA A 159 -8.72 -17.81 -5.42
C ALA A 159 -8.00 -19.03 -6.02
N GLU A 160 -7.16 -18.84 -7.04
CA GLU A 160 -6.26 -19.86 -7.60
C GLU A 160 -5.02 -20.15 -6.74
N GLY A 161 -4.84 -19.42 -5.63
CA GLY A 161 -3.72 -19.59 -4.70
C GLY A 161 -2.48 -18.74 -5.01
N ALA A 162 -2.57 -17.78 -5.93
CA ALA A 162 -1.50 -16.79 -6.11
C ALA A 162 -1.39 -15.91 -4.86
N SER A 163 -0.17 -15.46 -4.52
CA SER A 163 0.03 -14.53 -3.41
C SER A 163 -0.28 -13.08 -3.80
N ALA A 164 -0.51 -12.21 -2.82
CA ALA A 164 -0.78 -10.79 -3.08
C ALA A 164 0.37 -10.12 -3.85
N SER A 165 1.62 -10.47 -3.55
CA SER A 165 2.82 -10.01 -4.27
C SER A 165 2.84 -10.45 -5.72
N ALA A 166 2.51 -11.72 -6.01
CA ALA A 166 2.44 -12.22 -7.38
C ALA A 166 1.40 -11.44 -8.19
N VAL A 167 0.19 -11.31 -7.65
CA VAL A 167 -0.90 -10.59 -8.30
C VAL A 167 -0.58 -9.10 -8.47
N THR A 168 0.04 -8.47 -7.47
CA THR A 168 0.48 -7.07 -7.55
C THR A 168 1.50 -6.87 -8.68
N GLY A 169 2.46 -7.79 -8.81
CA GLY A 169 3.43 -7.79 -9.89
C GLY A 169 2.80 -7.96 -11.28
N GLU A 170 1.85 -8.90 -11.41
CA GLU A 170 1.09 -9.14 -12.64
C GLU A 170 0.30 -7.88 -13.07
N VAL A 171 -0.40 -7.25 -12.13
CA VAL A 171 -1.17 -6.02 -12.40
C VAL A 171 -0.22 -4.86 -12.75
N ALA A 172 0.84 -4.62 -11.98
CA ALA A 172 1.81 -3.58 -12.26
C ALA A 172 2.44 -3.74 -13.67
N GLN A 173 2.76 -4.97 -14.06
CA GLN A 173 3.27 -5.29 -15.39
C GLN A 173 2.23 -5.00 -16.49
N ALA A 174 0.97 -5.39 -16.29
CA ALA A 174 -0.11 -5.12 -17.25
C ALA A 174 -0.34 -3.62 -17.49
N TRP A 175 -0.08 -2.79 -16.47
CA TRP A 175 -0.16 -1.33 -16.56
C TRP A 175 1.15 -0.66 -17.01
N GLY A 176 2.20 -1.41 -17.30
CA GLY A 176 3.49 -0.88 -17.77
C GLY A 176 4.22 -0.03 -16.71
N VAL A 177 4.02 -0.32 -15.42
CA VAL A 177 4.67 0.40 -14.32
C VAL A 177 6.12 -0.09 -14.18
N PRO A 178 7.13 0.80 -14.30
CA PRO A 178 8.54 0.41 -14.22
C PRO A 178 9.07 0.26 -12.79
N CYS A 179 8.35 0.80 -11.80
CA CYS A 179 8.70 0.67 -10.38
C CYS A 179 8.28 -0.71 -9.87
N ARG A 180 9.07 -1.28 -8.95
CA ARG A 180 8.69 -2.53 -8.27
C ARG A 180 7.67 -2.20 -7.18
N VAL A 181 6.41 -2.58 -7.37
CA VAL A 181 5.34 -2.40 -6.39
C VAL A 181 5.20 -3.69 -5.58
N VAL A 182 5.29 -3.58 -4.25
CA VAL A 182 5.27 -4.72 -3.32
C VAL A 182 4.22 -4.44 -2.25
N PRO A 183 3.19 -5.29 -2.08
CA PRO A 183 2.28 -5.15 -0.95
C PRO A 183 3.05 -5.41 0.35
N MET A 184 2.74 -4.69 1.44
CA MET A 184 3.48 -4.80 2.71
C MET A 184 3.50 -6.23 3.29
N SER A 185 2.48 -7.04 2.96
CA SER A 185 2.41 -8.47 3.30
C SER A 185 1.57 -9.22 2.27
N ASP A 186 1.87 -10.50 2.10
CA ASP A 186 0.97 -11.45 1.41
C ASP A 186 -0.12 -11.99 2.36
N ASP A 187 0.10 -11.87 3.67
CA ASP A 187 -0.89 -12.23 4.69
C ASP A 187 -1.88 -11.08 4.89
N ARG A 188 -3.10 -11.41 5.35
CA ARG A 188 -4.14 -10.41 5.58
C ARG A 188 -3.83 -9.57 6.82
N VAL A 189 -3.78 -8.25 6.63
CA VAL A 189 -3.76 -7.25 7.69
C VAL A 189 -4.88 -6.26 7.43
N ALA A 190 -5.69 -5.95 8.44
CA ALA A 190 -6.82 -5.04 8.29
C ALA A 190 -6.76 -3.92 9.32
N THR A 191 -6.76 -2.68 8.83
CA THR A 191 -6.97 -1.47 9.65
C THR A 191 -8.43 -1.46 10.12
N GLN A 192 -8.61 -1.49 11.44
CA GLN A 192 -9.89 -1.35 12.11
C GLN A 192 -9.91 -0.10 12.99
N VAL A 193 -11.08 0.51 13.10
CA VAL A 193 -11.27 1.80 13.75
C VAL A 193 -12.32 1.64 14.84
N VAL A 194 -11.99 2.03 16.07
CA VAL A 194 -12.95 2.08 17.18
C VAL A 194 -13.56 3.47 17.21
N LEU A 195 -14.88 3.57 17.11
CA LEU A 195 -15.58 4.85 17.10
C LEU A 195 -15.58 5.49 18.50
N ALA A 196 -15.34 6.80 18.56
CA ALA A 196 -15.50 7.56 19.81
C ALA A 196 -16.96 7.96 20.06
N ASP A 197 -17.71 8.22 18.98
CA ASP A 197 -19.08 8.72 18.99
C ASP A 197 -20.04 7.78 18.22
N ASP A 198 -21.34 7.94 18.45
CA ASP A 198 -22.38 7.32 17.62
C ASP A 198 -22.30 7.85 16.17
N ALA A 199 -22.36 6.96 15.20
CA ALA A 199 -22.39 7.30 13.78
C ALA A 199 -23.81 7.20 13.24
N SER A 200 -24.28 8.25 12.55
CA SER A 200 -25.61 8.27 11.93
C SER A 200 -25.54 8.42 10.41
N LEU A 201 -26.41 7.70 9.70
CA LEU A 201 -26.68 7.87 8.27
C LEU A 201 -28.18 8.06 8.08
N ASP A 202 -28.57 9.03 7.26
CA ASP A 202 -29.97 9.36 6.97
C ASP A 202 -30.83 9.53 8.24
N GLY A 203 -30.25 10.19 9.26
CA GLY A 203 -30.91 10.49 10.54
C GLY A 203 -31.06 9.29 11.48
N ARG A 204 -30.42 8.15 11.19
CA ARG A 204 -30.48 6.94 12.02
C ARG A 204 -29.08 6.54 12.47
N VAL A 205 -28.95 6.20 13.74
CA VAL A 205 -27.71 5.63 14.27
C VAL A 205 -27.47 4.26 13.62
N VAL A 206 -26.35 4.13 12.92
CA VAL A 206 -25.92 2.92 12.20
C VAL A 206 -24.76 2.21 12.90
N TYR A 207 -24.00 2.92 13.73
CA TYR A 207 -22.97 2.36 14.62
C TYR A 207 -22.96 3.15 15.93
N ARG A 208 -22.65 2.48 17.05
CA ARG A 208 -22.54 3.08 18.38
C ARG A 208 -21.10 3.43 18.72
N ALA A 209 -20.94 4.40 19.63
CA ALA A 209 -19.68 4.69 20.26
C ALA A 209 -19.07 3.43 20.89
N GLY A 210 -17.78 3.19 20.64
CA GLY A 210 -17.05 2.01 21.06
C GLY A 210 -17.16 0.81 20.12
N GLU A 211 -18.00 0.85 19.08
CA GLU A 211 -17.99 -0.19 18.04
C GLU A 211 -16.72 -0.10 17.19
N THR A 212 -16.19 -1.27 16.84
CA THR A 212 -15.08 -1.43 15.92
C THR A 212 -15.62 -1.68 14.51
N ILE A 213 -15.20 -0.85 13.55
CA ILE A 213 -15.60 -0.96 12.15
C ILE A 213 -14.37 -1.07 11.24
N SER A 214 -14.55 -1.59 10.02
CA SER A 214 -13.47 -1.59 9.03
C SER A 214 -13.09 -0.17 8.61
N PHE A 215 -11.84 0.02 8.20
CA PHE A 215 -11.40 1.32 7.69
C PHE A 215 -12.22 1.80 6.49
N GLN A 216 -12.69 0.91 5.61
CA GLN A 216 -13.54 1.31 4.48
C GLN A 216 -14.94 1.75 4.89
N GLU A 217 -15.52 1.16 5.94
CA GLU A 217 -16.77 1.67 6.51
C GLU A 217 -16.56 3.05 7.14
N TYR A 218 -15.47 3.23 7.87
CA TYR A 218 -15.11 4.54 8.41
C TYR A 218 -14.89 5.58 7.29
N PHE A 219 -14.01 5.27 6.35
CA PHE A 219 -13.49 6.22 5.37
C PHE A 219 -14.48 6.51 4.24
N VAL A 220 -15.11 5.47 3.69
CA VAL A 220 -16.01 5.61 2.53
C VAL A 220 -17.45 5.75 2.99
N ARG A 221 -17.97 4.80 3.78
CA ARG A 221 -19.40 4.78 4.16
C ARG A 221 -19.78 5.95 5.06
N LEU A 222 -18.98 6.20 6.10
CA LEU A 222 -19.18 7.32 7.00
C LEU A 222 -18.46 8.59 6.53
N ARG A 223 -17.79 8.56 5.36
CA ARG A 223 -17.01 9.68 4.81
C ARG A 223 -16.04 10.24 5.85
N HIS A 224 -15.46 9.36 6.65
CA HIS A 224 -14.63 9.68 7.80
C HIS A 224 -15.24 10.85 8.59
N SER A 225 -16.54 10.88 8.90
CA SER A 225 -17.18 12.07 9.52
C SER A 225 -17.41 11.94 11.02
N VAL A 226 -16.90 10.86 11.61
CA VAL A 226 -17.11 10.49 13.02
C VAL A 226 -15.75 10.42 13.71
N ALA A 227 -15.70 10.83 14.99
CA ALA A 227 -14.47 10.79 15.77
C ALA A 227 -14.02 9.35 16.07
N VAL A 228 -12.71 9.14 16.09
CA VAL A 228 -12.07 7.85 16.37
C VAL A 228 -11.46 7.83 17.77
N ARG A 229 -11.60 6.70 18.46
CA ARG A 229 -10.99 6.44 19.77
C ARG A 229 -9.64 5.75 19.65
N SER A 230 -9.54 4.76 18.77
CA SER A 230 -8.31 3.98 18.53
C SER A 230 -8.31 3.34 17.16
N ILE A 231 -7.11 2.94 16.70
CA ILE A 231 -6.87 2.20 15.48
C ILE A 231 -6.21 0.87 15.86
N GLU A 232 -6.60 -0.21 15.21
CA GLU A 232 -6.02 -1.53 15.38
C GLU A 232 -5.63 -2.13 14.03
N PHE A 233 -4.47 -2.78 13.96
CA PHE A 233 -4.00 -3.48 12.76
C PHE A 233 -4.16 -4.99 12.94
N VAL A 234 -5.37 -5.48 12.69
CA VAL A 234 -5.72 -6.88 12.92
C VAL A 234 -4.94 -7.77 11.96
N GLY A 235 -4.16 -8.71 12.51
CA GLY A 235 -3.30 -9.63 11.76
C GLY A 235 -1.82 -9.23 11.69
N ALA A 236 -1.48 -7.96 11.98
CA ALA A 236 -0.11 -7.45 11.84
C ALA A 236 0.93 -8.22 12.69
N ALA A 237 0.55 -8.67 13.89
CA ALA A 237 1.44 -9.40 14.79
C ALA A 237 1.91 -10.78 14.26
N THR A 238 1.18 -11.36 13.31
CA THR A 238 1.45 -12.69 12.72
C THR A 238 1.81 -12.63 11.25
N ALA A 239 1.47 -11.54 10.56
CA ALA A 239 1.77 -11.36 9.14
C ALA A 239 3.27 -11.26 8.89
N ARG A 240 3.73 -11.85 7.78
CA ARG A 240 5.10 -11.72 7.31
C ARG A 240 5.25 -10.45 6.48
N ALA A 241 6.20 -9.60 6.85
CA ALA A 241 6.53 -8.41 6.06
C ALA A 241 7.21 -8.80 4.75
N ASN A 242 6.70 -8.27 3.65
CA ASN A 242 7.39 -8.30 2.37
C ASN A 242 8.40 -7.15 2.30
N GLY A 243 9.45 -7.31 1.49
CA GLY A 243 10.39 -6.23 1.21
C GLY A 243 11.42 -5.92 2.32
N LEU A 244 11.51 -6.74 3.39
CA LEU A 244 12.52 -6.57 4.45
C LEU A 244 13.95 -6.53 3.90
N ALA A 245 14.28 -7.42 2.95
CA ALA A 245 15.61 -7.42 2.32
C ALA A 245 15.87 -6.14 1.50
N ALA A 246 14.84 -5.58 0.85
CA ALA A 246 14.96 -4.31 0.15
C ALA A 246 15.21 -3.18 1.15
N LEU A 247 14.45 -3.11 2.25
CA LEU A 247 14.68 -2.12 3.33
C LEU A 247 16.10 -2.24 3.91
N GLN A 248 16.55 -3.45 4.18
CA GLN A 248 17.87 -3.69 4.80
C GLN A 248 19.02 -3.24 3.91
N HIS A 249 18.88 -3.31 2.58
CA HIS A 249 19.96 -3.08 1.62
C HIS A 249 19.76 -1.85 0.74
N ALA A 250 18.65 -1.12 0.88
CA ALA A 250 18.39 0.12 0.16
C ALA A 250 19.55 1.11 0.35
N GLU A 251 19.85 1.90 -0.69
CA GLU A 251 20.72 3.06 -0.54
C GLU A 251 20.08 4.09 0.38
N ARG A 252 18.77 4.28 0.24
CA ARG A 252 17.96 5.21 1.03
C ARG A 252 16.53 4.69 1.19
N ILE A 253 15.91 5.06 2.31
CA ILE A 253 14.52 4.72 2.61
C ILE A 253 13.72 6.01 2.70
N VAL A 254 12.60 6.09 1.98
CA VAL A 254 11.71 7.25 2.01
C VAL A 254 10.38 6.86 2.64
N ILE A 255 9.96 7.58 3.68
CA ILE A 255 8.59 7.55 4.17
C ILE A 255 7.82 8.65 3.42
N ALA A 256 6.92 8.23 2.53
CA ALA A 256 6.19 9.16 1.68
C ALA A 256 5.21 10.04 2.48
N PRO A 257 4.80 11.22 1.97
CA PRO A 257 3.87 12.13 2.65
C PRO A 257 2.44 11.58 2.66
N SER A 258 2.23 10.55 3.47
CA SER A 258 0.99 9.77 3.61
C SER A 258 0.46 9.90 5.04
N ASN A 259 -0.76 9.44 5.31
CA ASN A 259 -1.28 9.49 6.67
C ASN A 259 -0.40 8.63 7.61
N PRO A 260 0.19 9.20 8.67
CA PRO A 260 1.13 8.47 9.52
C PRO A 260 0.46 7.32 10.27
N LEU A 261 -0.84 7.42 10.54
CA LEU A 261 -1.59 6.53 11.43
C LEU A 261 -2.29 5.36 10.70
N VAL A 262 -2.65 5.53 9.42
CA VAL A 262 -3.38 4.49 8.67
C VAL A 262 -2.76 4.12 7.34
N SER A 263 -1.79 4.89 6.83
CA SER A 263 -1.06 4.55 5.61
C SER A 263 0.34 4.01 5.91
N ILE A 264 1.06 4.63 6.85
CA ILE A 264 2.44 4.20 7.19
C ILE A 264 2.47 3.26 8.39
N ALA A 265 1.70 3.53 9.44
CA ALA A 265 1.67 2.69 10.65
C ALA A 265 1.32 1.21 10.40
N PRO A 266 0.40 0.82 9.49
CA PRO A 266 0.17 -0.60 9.22
C PRO A 266 1.42 -1.34 8.72
N ILE A 267 2.25 -0.67 7.90
CA ILE A 267 3.51 -1.23 7.39
C ILE A 267 4.50 -1.40 8.55
N ARG A 268 4.64 -0.36 9.38
CA ARG A 268 5.53 -0.34 10.55
C ARG A 268 5.14 -1.35 11.63
N ALA A 269 3.85 -1.68 11.74
CA ALA A 269 3.33 -2.65 12.69
C ALA A 269 3.74 -4.10 12.37
N LEU A 270 4.27 -4.37 11.17
CA LEU A 270 4.77 -5.68 10.80
C LEU A 270 6.14 -5.95 11.43
N ARG A 271 6.32 -7.17 11.93
CA ARG A 271 7.57 -7.60 12.57
C ARG A 271 8.78 -7.41 11.63
N GLY A 272 9.85 -6.82 12.15
CA GLY A 272 11.10 -6.59 11.43
C GLY A 272 11.18 -5.24 10.73
N VAL A 273 10.05 -4.55 10.50
CA VAL A 273 10.06 -3.27 9.78
C VAL A 273 10.68 -2.18 10.64
N ASP A 274 10.13 -1.89 11.82
CA ASP A 274 10.64 -0.83 12.69
C ASP A 274 12.05 -1.12 13.21
N GLU A 275 12.43 -2.40 13.41
CA GLU A 275 13.80 -2.77 13.76
C GLU A 275 14.79 -2.38 12.66
N ILE A 276 14.46 -2.62 11.39
CA ILE A 276 15.30 -2.23 10.26
C ILE A 276 15.33 -0.71 10.11
N LEU A 277 14.17 -0.03 10.18
CA LEU A 277 14.11 1.42 10.05
C LEU A 277 14.92 2.11 11.15
N THR A 278 14.84 1.63 12.40
CA THR A 278 15.64 2.13 13.52
C THR A 278 17.14 1.90 13.28
N ALA A 279 17.53 0.70 12.83
CA ALA A 279 18.93 0.39 12.53
C ALA A 279 19.50 1.20 11.35
N ARG A 280 18.64 1.61 10.41
CA ARG A 280 18.95 2.42 9.23
C ARG A 280 18.50 3.87 9.38
N ARG A 281 18.24 4.34 10.60
CA ARG A 281 17.58 5.64 10.88
C ARG A 281 18.18 6.80 10.07
N ASP A 282 19.51 6.88 10.01
CA ASP A 282 20.21 7.97 9.32
C ASP A 282 20.03 7.96 7.79
N ASP A 283 19.65 6.82 7.21
CA ASP A 283 19.33 6.65 5.78
C ASP A 283 17.83 6.80 5.48
N VAL A 284 17.01 7.03 6.52
CA VAL A 284 15.56 7.21 6.40
C VAL A 284 15.22 8.70 6.32
N VAL A 285 14.53 9.08 5.25
CA VAL A 285 13.97 10.41 5.03
C VAL A 285 12.45 10.34 5.02
N ALA A 286 11.77 11.13 5.85
CA ALA A 286 10.32 11.26 5.80
C ALA A 286 9.91 12.65 5.31
N VAL A 287 8.81 12.72 4.56
CA VAL A 287 8.20 13.99 4.13
C VAL A 287 6.90 14.19 4.90
N SER A 288 6.74 15.36 5.52
CA SER A 288 5.51 15.67 6.27
C SER A 288 4.27 15.62 5.36
N PRO A 289 3.19 14.96 5.79
CA PRO A 289 1.88 15.03 5.15
C PRO A 289 1.04 16.23 5.63
N ILE A 290 1.50 16.94 6.66
CA ILE A 290 0.84 18.10 7.27
C ILE A 290 1.58 19.38 6.88
N ILE A 291 0.80 20.38 6.45
CA ILE A 291 1.28 21.71 6.05
C ILE A 291 0.44 22.75 6.81
N GLY A 292 1.07 23.61 7.63
CA GLY A 292 0.38 24.69 8.31
C GLY A 292 -0.75 24.23 9.24
N GLY A 293 -0.63 23.03 9.80
CA GLY A 293 -1.62 22.43 10.70
C GLY A 293 -2.75 21.64 10.03
N ALA A 294 -2.70 21.44 8.70
CA ALA A 294 -3.71 20.72 7.94
C ALA A 294 -3.11 19.67 7.00
N ALA A 295 -3.83 18.59 6.76
CA ALA A 295 -3.46 17.60 5.75
C ALA A 295 -3.80 18.12 4.34
N VAL A 296 -2.94 17.85 3.35
CA VAL A 296 -3.22 18.23 1.95
C VAL A 296 -4.44 17.48 1.41
N LYS A 297 -4.60 16.21 1.80
CA LYS A 297 -5.74 15.35 1.45
C LYS A 297 -6.01 14.35 2.58
N GLY A 298 -7.29 13.99 2.72
CA GLY A 298 -7.74 12.97 3.67
C GLY A 298 -7.77 13.46 5.13
N PRO A 299 -8.10 12.57 6.08
CA PRO A 299 -8.44 12.94 7.45
C PRO A 299 -7.24 13.01 8.40
N ALA A 300 -6.00 13.09 7.90
CA ALA A 300 -4.81 12.87 8.72
C ALA A 300 -4.68 13.86 9.89
N ASP A 301 -4.90 15.15 9.67
CA ASP A 301 -4.84 16.16 10.73
C ASP A 301 -5.93 15.95 11.78
N ARG A 302 -7.14 15.57 11.38
CA ARG A 302 -8.23 15.31 12.32
C ARG A 302 -7.99 14.04 13.13
N MET A 303 -7.58 12.95 12.49
CA MET A 303 -7.22 11.70 13.18
C MET A 303 -6.07 11.90 14.15
N LEU A 304 -5.06 12.71 13.80
CA LEU A 304 -3.99 13.07 14.73
C LEU A 304 -4.56 13.71 16.00
N ARG A 305 -5.42 14.73 15.89
CA ARG A 305 -6.05 15.38 17.06
C ARG A 305 -6.90 14.41 17.87
N GLU A 306 -7.75 13.63 17.20
CA GLU A 306 -8.64 12.65 17.84
C GLU A 306 -7.86 11.60 18.65
N LEU A 307 -6.69 11.19 18.16
CA LEU A 307 -5.84 10.18 18.78
C LEU A 307 -4.75 10.77 19.69
N GLY A 308 -4.87 12.05 20.05
CA GLY A 308 -4.01 12.70 21.05
C GLY A 308 -2.66 13.18 20.53
N HIS A 309 -2.48 13.24 19.21
CA HIS A 309 -1.29 13.80 18.58
C HIS A 309 -1.49 15.27 18.19
N GLU A 310 -0.38 16.00 18.11
CA GLU A 310 -0.37 17.33 17.53
C GLU A 310 -0.53 17.23 16.01
N ALA A 311 -1.52 17.94 15.45
CA ALA A 311 -1.75 17.96 14.01
C ALA A 311 -0.85 18.98 13.29
N THR A 312 0.47 18.84 13.47
CA THR A 312 1.51 19.69 12.85
C THR A 312 2.62 18.82 12.28
N ALA A 313 3.51 19.41 11.49
CA ALA A 313 4.71 18.72 11.01
C ALA A 313 5.57 18.21 12.19
N LEU A 314 5.66 18.98 13.29
CA LEU A 314 6.35 18.56 14.52
C LEU A 314 5.69 17.35 15.17
N GLY A 315 4.36 17.31 15.25
CA GLY A 315 3.62 16.16 15.77
C GLY A 315 3.90 14.88 14.99
N VAL A 316 3.94 14.97 13.65
CA VAL A 316 4.32 13.83 12.80
C VAL A 316 5.79 13.47 12.98
N ALA A 317 6.68 14.45 13.09
CA ALA A 317 8.10 14.20 13.36
C ALA A 317 8.29 13.38 14.64
N ARG A 318 7.54 13.67 15.72
CA ARG A 318 7.56 12.88 16.97
C ARG A 318 7.18 11.41 16.75
N ILE A 319 6.24 11.11 15.86
CA ILE A 319 5.83 9.72 15.52
C ILE A 319 6.95 8.95 14.82
N TYR A 320 7.83 9.65 14.10
CA TYR A 320 8.92 9.04 13.33
C TYR A 320 10.30 9.19 13.96
N ALA A 321 10.42 9.88 15.10
CA ALA A 321 11.72 10.28 15.67
C ALA A 321 12.70 9.11 15.88
N GLU A 322 12.21 7.92 16.23
CA GLU A 322 13.03 6.72 16.45
C GLU A 322 13.51 6.06 15.14
N VAL A 323 12.77 6.24 14.05
CA VAL A 323 12.98 5.53 12.77
C VAL A 323 13.47 6.41 11.64
N CYS A 324 13.45 7.74 11.80
CA CYS A 324 13.74 8.70 10.76
C CYS A 324 14.87 9.66 11.18
N GLY A 325 15.91 9.77 10.36
CA GLY A 325 17.05 10.68 10.59
C GLY A 325 16.87 12.04 9.95
N THR A 326 16.12 12.15 8.85
CA THR A 326 15.88 13.41 8.14
C THR A 326 14.40 13.65 7.87
N PHE A 327 13.89 14.82 8.26
CA PHE A 327 12.48 15.16 8.13
C PHE A 327 12.29 16.40 7.24
N VAL A 328 11.56 16.23 6.14
CA VAL A 328 11.26 17.28 5.16
C VAL A 328 9.91 17.92 5.50
N ILE A 329 9.90 19.24 5.68
CA ILE A 329 8.69 20.02 5.98
C ILE A 329 8.47 21.12 4.95
N ASP A 330 7.23 21.62 4.90
CA ASP A 330 6.90 22.74 4.02
C ASP A 330 7.51 24.06 4.50
N THR A 331 7.76 24.97 3.56
CA THR A 331 8.09 26.37 3.84
C THR A 331 7.12 27.07 4.81
N VAL A 332 5.84 26.71 4.78
CA VAL A 332 4.83 27.23 5.72
C VAL A 332 5.17 26.88 7.18
N ASP A 333 5.81 25.73 7.39
CA ASP A 333 6.14 25.19 8.72
C ASP A 333 7.59 25.47 9.14
N ALA A 334 8.31 26.36 8.44
CA ALA A 334 9.73 26.64 8.67
C ALA A 334 10.07 26.99 10.13
N ALA A 335 9.15 27.61 10.86
CA ALA A 335 9.32 27.95 12.28
C ALA A 335 9.44 26.70 13.19
N LEU A 336 8.97 25.53 12.75
CA LEU A 336 9.05 24.27 13.50
C LEU A 336 10.42 23.57 13.35
N ALA A 337 11.30 24.07 12.48
CA ALA A 337 12.55 23.37 12.13
C ALA A 337 13.44 23.11 13.36
N GLN A 338 13.62 24.11 14.23
CA GLN A 338 14.48 23.97 15.42
C GLN A 338 13.91 22.95 16.43
N ASP A 339 12.59 22.89 16.59
CA ASP A 339 11.95 21.92 17.49
C ASP A 339 12.03 20.49 16.93
N ILE A 340 11.97 20.33 15.60
CA ILE A 340 12.19 19.05 14.94
C ILE A 340 13.65 18.61 15.08
N GLU A 341 14.60 19.54 14.99
CA GLU A 341 16.02 19.25 15.21
C GLU A 341 16.33 18.79 16.64
N GLN A 342 15.60 19.32 17.64
CA GLN A 342 15.71 18.87 19.03
C GLN A 342 15.25 17.41 19.24
N LEU A 343 14.49 16.84 18.30
CA LEU A 343 14.14 15.40 18.29
C LEU A 343 15.27 14.52 17.71
N GLY A 344 16.43 15.10 17.38
CA GLY A 344 17.58 14.39 16.80
C GLY A 344 17.42 14.09 15.31
N MET A 345 16.59 14.86 14.60
CA MET A 345 16.41 14.77 13.15
C MET A 345 17.09 15.94 12.45
N ARG A 346 17.61 15.72 11.24
CA ARG A 346 17.92 16.82 10.32
C ARG A 346 16.60 17.36 9.75
N CYS A 347 16.30 18.64 9.95
CA CYS A 347 15.14 19.26 9.32
C CYS A 347 15.51 19.85 7.96
N VAL A 348 14.68 19.60 6.93
CA VAL A 348 14.83 20.18 5.60
C VAL A 348 13.55 20.93 5.24
N VAL A 349 13.67 22.23 5.00
CA VAL A 349 12.53 23.08 4.65
C VAL A 349 12.50 23.30 3.14
N THR A 350 11.38 22.97 2.48
CA THR A 350 11.19 23.16 1.03
C THR A 350 9.69 23.26 0.70
N ASN A 351 9.32 23.54 -0.55
CA ASN A 351 7.92 23.41 -0.98
C ASN A 351 7.58 21.92 -1.14
N THR A 352 6.59 21.44 -0.37
CA THR A 352 6.15 20.04 -0.36
C THR A 352 4.85 19.81 -1.16
N ILE A 353 4.26 20.87 -1.72
CA ILE A 353 3.03 20.78 -2.51
C ILE A 353 3.32 20.34 -3.95
N MET A 354 2.97 19.10 -4.28
CA MET A 354 3.08 18.52 -5.63
C MET A 354 1.86 18.90 -6.53
N ASN A 355 1.65 20.20 -6.78
CA ASN A 355 0.53 20.69 -7.60
C ASN A 355 0.83 20.74 -9.11
N ASN A 356 2.10 20.60 -9.50
CA ASN A 356 2.55 20.50 -10.87
C ASN A 356 3.86 19.70 -10.95
N ASP A 357 4.27 19.32 -12.17
CA ASP A 357 5.44 18.48 -12.39
C ASP A 357 6.76 19.15 -11.97
N VAL A 358 6.87 20.48 -12.03
CA VAL A 358 8.10 21.19 -11.61
C VAL A 358 8.26 21.11 -10.09
N ALA A 359 7.20 21.43 -9.34
CA ALA A 359 7.19 21.33 -7.88
C ALA A 359 7.40 19.88 -7.42
N ALA A 360 6.76 18.92 -8.10
CA ALA A 360 6.94 17.50 -7.83
C ALA A 360 8.39 17.06 -8.02
N ARG A 361 9.02 17.35 -9.18
CA ARG A 361 10.43 17.03 -9.43
C ARG A 361 11.36 17.65 -8.40
N HIS A 362 11.11 18.90 -8.02
CA HIS A 362 11.91 19.59 -7.01
C HIS A 362 11.83 18.91 -5.64
N LEU A 363 10.63 18.55 -5.17
CA LEU A 363 10.46 17.83 -3.91
C LEU A 363 11.15 16.47 -3.94
N ALA A 364 11.03 15.72 -5.04
CA ALA A 364 11.70 14.44 -5.21
C ALA A 364 13.23 14.61 -5.15
N GLN A 365 13.79 15.58 -5.89
CA GLN A 365 15.22 15.89 -5.87
C GLN A 365 15.72 16.21 -4.45
N VAL A 366 15.02 17.10 -3.73
CA VAL A 366 15.39 17.48 -2.36
C VAL A 366 15.35 16.26 -1.44
N THR A 367 14.28 15.46 -1.52
CA THR A 367 14.11 14.28 -0.67
C THR A 367 15.20 13.24 -0.90
N LEU A 368 15.52 12.95 -2.17
CA LEU A 368 16.56 11.98 -2.52
C LEU A 368 17.97 12.47 -2.14
N SER A 369 18.23 13.77 -2.28
CA SER A 369 19.51 14.38 -1.91
C SER A 369 19.69 14.49 -0.39
N ALA A 370 18.60 14.65 0.35
CA ALA A 370 18.61 14.78 1.81
C ALA A 370 18.96 13.47 2.53
N ALA A 371 18.76 12.32 1.88
CA ALA A 371 19.11 11.00 2.42
C ALA A 371 20.62 10.70 2.40
N THR A 372 21.40 11.48 1.64
CA THR A 372 22.84 11.23 1.50
C THR A 372 23.57 11.79 2.70
N THR A 373 23.86 10.94 3.67
CA THR A 373 24.77 11.28 4.77
C THR A 373 26.13 11.65 4.18
N VAL A 374 26.61 12.85 4.54
CA VAL A 374 28.01 13.26 4.43
C VAL A 374 28.84 12.19 5.13
N GLY A 375 29.46 11.31 4.35
CA GLY A 375 30.52 10.44 4.82
C GLY A 375 31.69 11.31 5.30
N VAL A 376 31.68 11.63 6.59
CA VAL A 376 32.90 11.89 7.35
C VAL A 376 33.84 10.74 7.03
N ALA A 377 34.99 11.07 6.44
CA ALA A 377 36.03 10.11 6.14
C ALA A 377 36.24 9.20 7.36
N ARG A 378 36.06 7.89 7.17
CA ARG A 378 36.59 6.89 8.11
C ARG A 378 38.12 7.03 8.05
N GLY A 379 38.64 7.93 8.87
CA GLY A 379 40.06 8.17 9.05
C GLY A 379 40.69 6.92 9.63
N GLY A 380 41.09 6.00 8.76
CA GLY A 380 42.07 5.00 9.09
C GLY A 380 43.36 5.73 9.40
N THR A 381 43.65 5.91 10.68
CA THR A 381 44.99 6.25 11.17
C THR A 381 45.96 5.19 10.68
N THR A 382 46.64 5.47 9.58
CA THR A 382 47.91 4.83 9.24
C THR A 382 48.91 5.23 10.30
N ARG A 383 49.12 4.36 11.30
CA ARG A 383 50.33 4.40 12.12
C ARG A 383 51.51 4.06 11.22
N GLY A 384 52.14 5.10 10.67
CA GLY A 384 53.49 5.01 10.11
C GLY A 384 54.45 4.67 11.24
N GLY A 385 54.85 3.41 11.32
CA GLY A 385 56.01 2.98 12.09
C GLY A 385 57.27 3.23 11.25
N THR A 386 57.89 4.39 11.45
CA THR A 386 59.28 4.63 11.06
C THR A 386 60.19 3.88 12.02
N THR A 387 60.78 2.77 11.57
CA THR A 387 62.04 2.25 12.13
C THR A 387 63.19 2.83 11.32
N GLN A 388 63.79 3.91 11.83
CA GLN A 388 65.19 4.22 11.53
C GLN A 388 66.08 3.33 12.39
N GLY A 389 67.10 2.75 11.76
CA GLY A 389 68.12 1.93 12.42
C GLY A 389 69.20 2.75 13.12
N GLY A 390 70.04 2.05 13.87
CA GLY A 390 71.27 2.59 14.43
C GLY A 390 71.93 1.63 15.42
N SER A 391 73.08 1.09 14.98
CA SER A 391 74.15 0.42 15.74
C SER A 391 74.00 -1.05 16.08
#